data_AF-A0A7S2KG49-F1
#
_entry.id   AF-A0A7S2KG49-F1
#
_cell.length_a   1.000
_cell.length_b   1.000
_cell.length_c   1.000
_cell.angle_alpha   90.00
_cell.angle_beta   90.00
_cell.angle_gamma   90.00
#
_symmetry.space_group_name_H-M   'P 1'
#
loop_
_entity.id
_entity.type
_entity.pdbx_description
1 polymer ?
#
loop_
_entity_poly.entity_id
_entity_poly.type
_entity_poly.pdbx_seq_one_letter_code
_entity_poly.pdbx_strand_id
1 'polypeptide(L)'
;QSSLCHLSRSNPAKLVAQNEDSCEFGGYFIINGAERMIRLLQVPRRNFGLAIVRSSFKKRGNMYTDKGIMIRCARYSGCQSTITNTIHYLEGGMVTLRMSVRKQEFLLPVNILLKCLGGNGNVTDEEIHDHILSLCRTQEMREM
;
A
#
# COMPACT_ATOMS: atom_id res chain seq x y z
N GLN A 1 9.17 -17.60 -20.38
CA GLN A 1 8.34 -18.81 -20.49
C GLN A 1 7.48 -18.94 -19.23
N SER A 2 6.14 -19.06 -19.33
CA SER A 2 5.24 -19.21 -18.16
C SER A 2 4.79 -20.66 -17.97
N SER A 3 4.15 -21.00 -16.84
CA SER A 3 3.61 -22.35 -16.59
C SER A 3 2.54 -22.80 -17.59
N LEU A 4 1.88 -21.86 -18.27
CA LEU A 4 0.85 -22.12 -19.28
C LEU A 4 1.38 -22.03 -20.72
N CYS A 5 2.67 -21.76 -20.90
CA CYS A 5 3.29 -21.68 -22.21
C CYS A 5 3.69 -23.08 -22.71
N HIS A 6 3.54 -23.35 -24.01
CA HIS A 6 3.97 -24.61 -24.62
C HIS A 6 5.49 -24.83 -24.53
N LEU A 7 6.27 -23.75 -24.41
CA LEU A 7 7.72 -23.78 -24.22
C LEU A 7 8.13 -23.99 -22.75
N SER A 8 7.16 -24.21 -21.85
CA SER A 8 7.46 -24.43 -20.43
C SER A 8 8.29 -25.70 -20.24
N ARG A 9 9.45 -25.56 -19.58
CA ARG A 9 10.37 -26.68 -19.28
C ARG A 9 10.93 -27.39 -20.52
N SER A 10 10.93 -26.74 -21.69
CA SER A 10 11.60 -27.27 -22.89
C SER A 10 13.13 -27.18 -22.73
N ASN A 11 13.84 -28.18 -23.27
CA ASN A 11 15.31 -28.13 -23.33
C ASN A 11 15.78 -27.31 -24.56
N PRO A 12 17.02 -26.81 -24.58
CA PRO A 12 17.52 -26.00 -25.71
C PRO A 12 17.42 -26.71 -27.07
N ALA A 13 17.66 -28.02 -27.13
CA ALA A 13 17.56 -28.79 -28.37
C ALA A 13 16.13 -28.83 -28.94
N LYS A 14 15.13 -28.92 -28.06
CA LYS A 14 13.71 -28.93 -28.41
C LYS A 14 13.23 -27.54 -28.80
N LEU A 15 13.75 -26.48 -28.17
CA LEU A 15 13.47 -25.09 -28.57
C LEU A 15 13.92 -24.86 -30.02
N VAL A 16 15.15 -25.24 -30.35
CA VAL A 16 15.68 -25.14 -31.73
C VAL A 16 14.84 -25.97 -32.70
N ALA A 17 14.44 -27.19 -32.32
CA ALA A 17 13.56 -28.03 -33.13
C ALA A 17 12.15 -27.42 -33.33
N GLN A 18 11.73 -26.52 -32.45
CA GLN A 18 10.45 -25.80 -32.51
C GLN A 18 10.58 -24.41 -33.18
N ASN A 19 11.73 -24.11 -33.81
CA ASN A 19 12.05 -22.81 -34.40
C ASN A 19 12.09 -21.64 -33.41
N GLU A 20 12.40 -21.93 -32.15
CA GLU A 20 12.64 -20.93 -31.11
C GLU A 20 14.15 -20.77 -30.88
N ASP A 21 14.55 -19.67 -30.23
CA ASP A 21 15.94 -19.51 -29.84
C ASP A 21 16.34 -20.53 -28.76
N SER A 22 17.55 -21.06 -28.90
CA SER A 22 18.19 -21.95 -27.92
C SER A 22 18.28 -21.35 -26.51
N CYS A 23 18.32 -20.01 -26.41
CA CYS A 23 18.38 -19.24 -25.16
C CYS A 23 17.16 -18.33 -24.95
N GLU A 24 15.98 -18.74 -25.41
CA GLU A 24 14.74 -17.96 -25.23
C GLU A 24 14.40 -17.73 -23.74
N PHE A 25 14.46 -16.48 -23.29
CA PHE A 25 14.19 -16.09 -21.90
C PHE A 25 12.67 -15.97 -21.61
N GLY A 26 11.89 -15.54 -22.61
CA GLY A 26 10.50 -15.15 -22.51
C GLY A 26 10.24 -14.03 -21.51
N GLY A 27 9.01 -13.99 -20.93
CA GLY A 27 8.63 -12.94 -19.99
C GLY A 27 7.95 -11.73 -20.64
N TYR A 28 7.65 -11.85 -21.93
CA TYR A 28 6.84 -10.94 -22.71
C TYR A 28 5.57 -11.66 -23.21
N PHE A 29 4.67 -10.88 -23.80
CA PHE A 29 3.43 -11.31 -24.41
C PHE A 29 3.50 -11.00 -25.90
N ILE A 30 3.00 -11.91 -26.73
CA ILE A 30 2.85 -11.68 -28.18
C ILE A 30 1.43 -11.16 -28.40
N ILE A 31 1.31 -9.94 -28.91
CA ILE A 31 0.03 -9.29 -29.21
C ILE A 31 0.06 -8.88 -30.68
N ASN A 32 -0.76 -9.53 -31.51
CA ASN A 32 -0.84 -9.30 -32.96
C ASN A 32 0.52 -9.42 -33.67
N GLY A 33 1.32 -10.42 -33.31
CA GLY A 33 2.66 -10.65 -33.87
C GLY A 33 3.76 -9.73 -33.34
N ALA A 34 3.44 -8.79 -32.44
CA ALA A 34 4.42 -7.93 -31.78
C ALA A 34 4.67 -8.37 -30.33
N GLU A 35 5.95 -8.42 -29.95
CA GLU A 35 6.37 -8.72 -28.59
C GLU A 35 6.23 -7.49 -27.69
N ARG A 36 5.58 -7.67 -26.53
CA ARG A 36 5.30 -6.61 -25.57
C ARG A 36 5.50 -7.11 -24.15
N MET A 37 6.21 -6.35 -23.33
CA MET A 37 6.44 -6.70 -21.92
C MET A 37 5.73 -5.73 -20.97
N ILE A 38 5.29 -6.23 -19.82
CA ILE A 38 4.75 -5.39 -18.75
C ILE A 38 5.93 -4.84 -17.95
N ARG A 39 6.04 -3.51 -17.88
CA ARG A 39 7.11 -2.85 -17.14
C ARG A 39 6.88 -2.96 -15.63
N LEU A 40 7.95 -3.30 -14.90
CA LEU A 40 7.95 -3.26 -13.44
C LEU A 40 7.83 -1.82 -12.93
N LEU A 41 6.95 -1.61 -11.95
CA LEU A 41 6.70 -0.30 -11.33
C LEU A 41 7.25 -0.29 -9.90
N GLN A 42 8.02 0.74 -9.58
CA GLN A 42 8.44 1.02 -8.22
C GLN A 42 7.27 1.64 -7.46
N VAL A 43 6.89 1.01 -6.34
CA VAL A 43 5.74 1.42 -5.53
C VAL A 43 6.13 1.45 -4.05
N PRO A 44 5.42 2.23 -3.21
CA PRO A 44 5.68 2.26 -1.77
C PRO A 44 5.61 0.87 -1.13
N ARG A 45 6.46 0.66 -0.12
CA ARG A 45 6.52 -0.56 0.66
C ARG A 45 5.14 -0.90 1.23
N ARG A 46 4.77 -2.19 1.14
CA ARG A 46 3.49 -2.70 1.62
C ARG A 46 3.51 -2.85 3.14
N ASN A 47 2.35 -2.60 3.75
CA ASN A 47 2.08 -2.81 5.18
C ASN A 47 3.12 -2.13 6.10
N PHE A 48 3.61 -0.97 5.68
CA PHE A 48 4.55 -0.16 6.44
C PHE A 48 4.04 1.27 6.51
N GLY A 49 3.94 1.81 7.72
CA GLY A 49 3.54 3.19 7.96
C GLY A 49 4.71 4.13 7.69
N LEU A 50 4.62 4.92 6.62
CA LEU A 50 5.63 5.90 6.27
C LEU A 50 5.22 7.28 6.80
N ALA A 51 6.01 7.83 7.71
CA ALA A 51 5.91 9.23 8.09
C ALA A 51 6.43 10.11 6.94
N ILE A 52 5.60 11.04 6.48
CA ILE A 52 5.89 11.90 5.33
C ILE A 52 5.61 13.35 5.67
N VAL A 53 6.52 14.23 5.22
CA VAL A 53 6.33 15.67 5.24
C VAL A 53 6.25 16.13 3.79
N ARG A 54 5.07 16.61 3.37
CA ARG A 54 4.83 17.01 1.99
C ARG A 54 3.99 18.27 1.91
N SER A 55 4.52 19.29 1.26
CA SER A 55 3.84 20.59 1.04
C SER A 55 2.49 20.48 0.31
N SER A 56 2.28 19.41 -0.47
CA SER A 56 0.99 19.15 -1.12
C SER A 56 -0.16 18.88 -0.14
N PHE A 57 0.12 18.51 1.10
CA PHE A 57 -0.92 18.28 2.10
C PHE A 57 -1.55 19.59 2.57
N LYS A 58 -0.74 20.65 2.74
CA LYS A 58 -1.23 22.01 3.02
C LYS A 58 -2.19 22.52 1.94
N LYS A 59 -2.02 22.08 0.69
CA LYS A 59 -2.87 22.51 -0.44
C LYS A 59 -4.29 21.90 -0.43
N ARG A 60 -4.58 20.93 0.45
CA ARG A 60 -5.88 20.23 0.46
C ARG A 60 -7.01 21.02 1.14
N GLY A 61 -6.68 21.97 2.01
CA GLY A 61 -7.66 22.79 2.69
C GLY A 61 -7.02 23.62 3.80
N ASN A 62 -7.81 24.54 4.34
CA ASN A 62 -7.40 25.31 5.50
C ASN A 62 -7.18 24.38 6.71
N MET A 63 -6.23 24.69 7.58
CA MET A 63 -5.82 23.89 8.76
C MET A 63 -5.04 22.60 8.47
N TYR A 64 -4.84 22.18 7.21
CA TYR A 64 -3.99 21.01 6.92
C TYR A 64 -2.52 21.34 7.10
N THR A 65 -1.80 20.51 7.84
CA THR A 65 -0.33 20.61 7.92
C THR A 65 0.35 19.86 6.77
N ASP A 66 1.67 19.98 6.68
CA ASP A 66 2.50 19.17 5.78
C ASP A 66 2.79 17.76 6.31
N LYS A 67 2.41 17.46 7.55
CA LYS A 67 2.71 16.19 8.22
C LYS A 67 1.58 15.17 7.98
N GLY A 68 1.97 13.94 7.69
CA GLY A 68 1.04 12.83 7.63
C GLY A 68 1.74 11.47 7.65
N ILE A 69 0.94 10.43 7.86
CA ILE A 69 1.40 9.04 7.80
C ILE A 69 0.67 8.34 6.68
N MET A 70 1.40 7.72 5.76
CA MET A 70 0.82 6.95 4.66
C MET A 70 1.12 5.47 4.84
N ILE A 71 0.08 4.64 4.75
CA ILE A 71 0.23 3.19 4.75
C ILE A 71 -0.45 2.59 3.53
N ARG A 72 0.30 1.72 2.84
CA ARG A 72 -0.22 0.94 1.71
C ARG A 72 -0.56 -0.47 2.18
N CYS A 73 -1.83 -0.70 2.46
CA CYS A 73 -2.34 -1.99 2.93
C CYS A 73 -2.59 -2.93 1.75
N ALA A 74 -1.95 -4.09 1.74
CA ALA A 74 -2.22 -5.15 0.77
C ALA A 74 -3.24 -6.16 1.32
N ARG A 75 -4.14 -6.63 0.47
CA ARG A 75 -5.15 -7.61 0.87
C ARG A 75 -4.52 -8.99 1.07
N TYR A 76 -4.87 -9.68 2.16
CA TYR A 76 -4.36 -11.02 2.49
C TYR A 76 -4.85 -12.12 1.52
N SER A 77 -5.97 -11.89 0.81
CA SER A 77 -6.62 -12.88 -0.07
C SER A 77 -5.87 -13.21 -1.37
N GLY A 78 -4.56 -12.96 -1.45
CA GLY A 78 -3.73 -13.33 -2.61
C GLY A 78 -3.87 -12.44 -3.85
N CYS A 79 -4.96 -11.70 -4.02
CA CYS A 79 -5.27 -10.87 -5.20
C CYS A 79 -4.28 -9.71 -5.46
N GLN A 80 -3.32 -9.46 -4.57
CA GLN A 80 -2.32 -8.37 -4.66
C GLN A 80 -2.87 -6.94 -4.72
N SER A 81 -4.20 -6.77 -4.68
CA SER A 81 -4.87 -5.46 -4.60
C SER A 81 -4.48 -4.71 -3.33
N THR A 82 -4.25 -3.40 -3.46
CA THR A 82 -3.80 -2.56 -2.35
C THR A 82 -4.66 -1.32 -2.18
N ILE A 83 -4.90 -0.92 -0.94
CA ILE A 83 -5.56 0.32 -0.55
C ILE A 83 -4.54 1.19 0.17
N THR A 84 -4.44 2.46 -0.23
CA THR A 84 -3.56 3.43 0.43
C THR A 84 -4.40 4.29 1.36
N ASN A 85 -4.09 4.22 2.65
CA ASN A 85 -4.67 5.04 3.68
C ASN A 85 -3.68 6.12 4.07
N THR A 86 -4.15 7.35 4.30
CA THR A 86 -3.29 8.46 4.72
C THR A 86 -3.91 9.16 5.90
N ILE A 87 -3.16 9.29 6.98
CA ILE A 87 -3.54 10.05 8.16
C ILE A 87 -2.93 11.43 8.04
N HIS A 88 -3.75 12.46 8.18
CA HIS A 88 -3.33 13.87 8.14
C HIS A 88 -3.42 14.48 9.53
N TYR A 89 -2.39 15.24 9.89
CA TYR A 89 -2.39 16.07 11.09
C TYR A 89 -2.85 17.48 10.73
N LEU A 90 -3.82 18.02 11.46
CA LEU A 90 -4.34 19.37 11.27
C LEU A 90 -3.82 20.29 12.39
N GLU A 91 -3.72 21.59 12.11
CA GLU A 91 -3.18 22.59 13.04
C GLU A 91 -3.99 22.70 14.34
N GLY A 92 -5.29 22.37 14.31
CA GLY A 92 -6.15 22.33 15.50
C GLY A 92 -6.01 21.07 16.36
N GLY A 93 -4.97 20.24 16.15
CA GLY A 93 -4.76 18.98 16.86
C GLY A 93 -5.67 17.83 16.41
N MET A 94 -6.54 18.08 15.43
CA MET A 94 -7.40 17.04 14.84
C MET A 94 -6.58 16.12 13.91
N VAL A 95 -7.02 14.86 13.85
CA VAL A 95 -6.41 13.86 12.99
C VAL A 95 -7.49 13.24 12.10
N THR A 96 -7.28 13.29 10.79
CA THR A 96 -8.22 12.77 9.80
C THR A 96 -7.60 11.64 8.99
N LEU A 97 -8.37 10.58 8.78
CA LEU A 97 -8.04 9.50 7.87
C LEU A 97 -8.61 9.79 6.49
N ARG A 98 -7.75 9.75 5.48
CA ARG A 98 -8.10 9.75 4.06
C ARG A 98 -8.03 8.33 3.50
N MET A 99 -9.12 7.91 2.87
CA MET A 99 -9.18 6.67 2.07
C MET A 99 -9.77 6.97 0.69
N SER A 100 -9.34 6.22 -0.32
CA SER A 100 -9.90 6.33 -1.67
C SER A 100 -10.68 5.07 -2.04
N VAL A 101 -11.95 5.25 -2.38
CA VAL A 101 -12.86 4.17 -2.80
C VAL A 101 -13.53 4.59 -4.09
N ARG A 102 -13.46 3.74 -5.13
CA ARG A 102 -14.06 4.00 -6.46
C ARG A 102 -13.71 5.38 -7.04
N LYS A 103 -12.44 5.79 -6.92
CA LYS A 103 -11.90 7.10 -7.36
C LYS A 103 -12.43 8.33 -6.59
N GLN A 104 -13.25 8.13 -5.56
CA GLN A 104 -13.66 9.19 -4.63
C GLN A 104 -12.77 9.15 -3.38
N GLU A 105 -12.39 10.33 -2.89
CA GLU A 105 -11.70 10.47 -1.60
C GLU A 105 -12.73 10.68 -0.49
N PHE A 106 -12.58 9.93 0.61
CA PHE A 106 -13.34 10.06 1.83
C PHE A 106 -12.43 10.45 2.98
N LEU A 107 -12.90 11.38 3.81
CA LEU A 107 -12.19 11.89 4.98
C LEU A 107 -13.02 11.56 6.23
N LEU A 108 -12.41 10.84 7.16
CA LEU A 108 -13.07 10.43 8.40
C LEU A 108 -12.21 10.82 9.61
N PRO A 109 -12.78 11.40 10.66
CA PRO A 109 -12.08 11.60 11.93
C PRO A 109 -11.57 10.27 12.52
N VAL A 110 -10.31 10.22 12.96
CA VAL A 110 -9.69 8.97 13.44
C VAL A 110 -10.35 8.44 14.70
N ASN A 111 -10.80 9.33 15.60
CA ASN A 111 -11.50 8.95 16.84
C ASN A 111 -12.76 8.09 16.56
N ILE A 112 -13.55 8.45 15.55
CA ILE A 112 -14.74 7.69 15.16
C ILE A 112 -14.33 6.30 14.67
N LEU A 113 -13.30 6.24 13.83
CA LEU A 113 -12.81 4.97 13.30
C LEU A 113 -12.31 4.03 14.41
N LEU A 114 -11.55 4.55 15.37
CA LEU A 114 -11.03 3.76 16.49
C LEU A 114 -12.16 3.17 17.34
N LYS A 115 -13.19 3.97 17.63
CA LYS A 115 -14.40 3.49 18.32
C LYS A 115 -15.13 2.39 17.54
N CYS A 116 -15.25 2.55 16.22
CA CYS A 116 -15.91 1.56 15.37
C CYS A 116 -15.11 0.26 15.17
N LEU A 117 -13.78 0.32 15.19
CA LEU A 117 -12.92 -0.85 14.97
C LEU A 117 -12.70 -1.70 16.23
N GLY A 118 -13.00 -1.15 17.41
CA GLY A 118 -12.99 -1.93 18.64
C GLY A 118 -13.98 -3.08 18.58
N GLY A 119 -13.48 -4.31 18.60
CA GLY A 119 -14.27 -5.52 18.32
C GLY A 119 -15.52 -5.73 19.19
N ASN A 120 -15.63 -5.02 20.33
CA ASN A 120 -16.75 -5.12 21.26
C ASN A 120 -17.72 -3.92 21.19
N GLY A 121 -17.52 -2.97 20.27
CA GLY A 121 -18.40 -1.80 20.07
C GLY A 121 -18.37 -0.74 21.17
N ASN A 122 -17.66 -0.98 22.28
CA ASN A 122 -17.58 -0.10 23.45
C ASN A 122 -16.12 0.23 23.81
N VAL A 123 -15.35 0.77 22.87
CA VAL A 123 -14.03 1.33 23.21
C VAL A 123 -14.23 2.68 23.89
N THR A 124 -13.75 2.81 25.11
CA THR A 124 -13.86 4.06 25.87
C THR A 124 -12.79 5.05 25.43
N ASP A 125 -13.05 6.34 25.64
CA ASP A 125 -12.05 7.37 25.32
C ASP A 125 -10.78 7.25 26.20
N GLU A 126 -10.94 6.73 27.43
CA GLU A 126 -9.83 6.43 28.34
C GLU A 126 -8.92 5.34 27.78
N GLU A 127 -9.48 4.24 27.26
CA GLU A 127 -8.70 3.18 26.62
C GLU A 127 -7.92 3.71 25.41
N ILE A 128 -8.54 4.54 24.56
CA ILE A 128 -7.86 5.15 23.40
C ILE A 128 -6.69 6.02 23.86
N HIS A 129 -6.92 6.86 24.87
CA HIS A 129 -5.91 7.72 25.45
C HIS A 129 -4.72 6.92 26.00
N ASP A 130 -5.00 5.90 26.80
CA ASP A 130 -3.97 5.08 27.43
C ASP A 130 -3.15 4.28 26.42
N HIS A 131 -3.80 3.75 25.39
CA HIS A 131 -3.11 3.08 24.28
C HIS A 131 -2.17 4.03 23.54
N ILE A 132 -2.60 5.27 23.24
CA ILE A 132 -1.75 6.25 22.55
C ILE A 132 -0.55 6.62 23.43
N LEU A 133 -0.76 6.90 24.72
CA LEU A 133 0.33 7.24 25.65
C LEU A 133 1.29 6.08 25.88
N SER A 134 0.80 4.84 25.93
CA SER A 134 1.65 3.64 26.07
C SER A 134 2.69 3.54 24.95
N LEU A 135 2.29 3.91 23.72
CA LEU A 135 3.17 3.89 22.56
C LEU A 135 4.23 5.00 22.64
N CYS A 136 3.86 6.17 23.18
CA CYS A 136 4.78 7.30 23.39
C CYS A 136 5.88 6.94 24.39
N ARG A 137 5.50 6.38 25.55
CA ARG A 137 6.45 5.92 26.59
C ARG A 137 7.41 4.84 26.11
N THR A 138 6.97 3.99 25.18
CA THR A 138 7.81 2.93 24.61
C THR A 138 8.88 3.49 23.66
N GLN A 139 8.68 4.68 23.07
CA GLN A 139 9.70 5.33 22.25
C GLN A 139 10.82 5.95 23.12
N GLU A 140 10.47 6.58 24.24
CA GLU A 140 11.45 7.19 25.15
C GLU A 140 12.44 6.16 25.75
N MET A 141 11.99 4.96 26.09
CA MET A 141 12.90 3.89 26.58
C MET A 141 13.77 3.24 25.48
N ARG A 142 13.51 3.50 24.20
CA ARG A 142 14.35 3.01 23.08
C ARG A 142 15.41 4.01 22.66
N GLU A 143 15.28 5.26 23.08
CA GLU A 143 16.22 6.35 22.81
C GLU A 143 17.20 6.61 23.98
N MET A 144 17.11 5.80 25.04
CA MET A 144 17.97 5.81 26.23
C MET A 144 18.84 4.54 26.29
#